data_AF-A0A9W4B628-F1
#
_entry.id   AF-A0A9W4B628-F1
#
_cell.length_a   1.000
_cell.length_b   1.000
_cell.length_c   1.000
_cell.angle_alpha   90.00
_cell.angle_beta   90.00
_cell.angle_gamma   90.00
#
_symmetry.space_group_name_H-M   'P 1'
#
loop_
_entity.id
_entity.type
_entity.pdbx_description
1 polymer ?
#
loop_
_entity_poly.entity_id
_entity_poly.type
_entity_poly.pdbx_seq_one_letter_code
_entity_poly.pdbx_strand_id
1 'polypeptide(L)'
;MLTSDRGDDVLNAVTTHEWDDDGAAAGARFIWIGEDDGAANQGAAPLAGYLITNHGNLMALDSGFLGLTKVAAAQMNPQLVRDYATALAPHLGQLVGGRQSAFDSLRAQMADDPLALRNLLSVFVADPEAGRTAVEASHAATEQYEEAAAAAPPDSDESVAALKAAGSLLGAAYGAIELADSDIPTPSSGPATSEMAVRVATILVPADPNPAIVSKYVQDGRLMSPAAVENTFSINAMRTYYLDLQNYIGTKGFEDGNNAFFAAFKDSAGVPL
;
A
#
# COMPACT_ATOMS: atom_id res chain seq x y z
N MET A 1 -7.57 -24.94 -9.37
CA MET A 1 -8.60 -25.06 -8.32
C MET A 1 -8.95 -23.69 -7.75
N LEU A 2 -7.96 -22.83 -7.46
CA LEU A 2 -8.16 -21.38 -7.26
C LEU A 2 -8.50 -20.61 -8.55
N THR A 3 -7.87 -21.00 -9.67
CA THR A 3 -8.04 -20.34 -10.99
C THR A 3 -9.24 -20.83 -11.82
N SER A 4 -10.16 -21.58 -11.21
CA SER A 4 -11.38 -22.04 -11.88
C SER A 4 -12.57 -21.18 -11.48
N ASP A 5 -13.70 -21.28 -12.21
CA ASP A 5 -14.96 -20.56 -11.93
C ASP A 5 -15.52 -20.76 -10.51
N ARG A 6 -14.99 -21.72 -9.74
CA ARG A 6 -15.34 -22.01 -8.32
C ARG A 6 -14.27 -21.56 -7.32
N GLY A 7 -13.29 -20.77 -7.74
CA GLY A 7 -12.20 -20.30 -6.89
C GLY A 7 -12.71 -19.58 -5.65
N ASP A 8 -13.67 -18.66 -5.85
CA ASP A 8 -14.30 -17.90 -4.77
C ASP A 8 -15.09 -18.77 -3.80
N ASP A 9 -15.79 -19.80 -4.27
CA ASP A 9 -16.51 -20.74 -3.41
C ASP A 9 -15.54 -21.51 -2.49
N VAL A 10 -14.39 -21.92 -3.04
CA VAL A 10 -13.34 -22.62 -2.28
C VAL A 10 -12.71 -21.67 -1.26
N LEU A 11 -12.34 -20.45 -1.67
CA LEU A 11 -11.80 -19.45 -0.78
C LEU A 11 -12.78 -19.09 0.33
N ASN A 12 -14.07 -18.95 0.00
CA ASN A 12 -15.11 -18.69 0.99
C ASN A 12 -15.24 -19.83 1.98
N ALA A 13 -15.38 -21.07 1.50
CA ALA A 13 -15.50 -22.24 2.36
C ALA A 13 -14.28 -22.42 3.27
N VAL A 14 -13.06 -22.16 2.78
CA VAL A 14 -11.84 -22.27 3.58
C VAL A 14 -11.72 -21.14 4.60
N THR A 15 -12.04 -19.90 4.20
CA THR A 15 -11.82 -18.71 5.04
C THR A 15 -12.86 -18.57 6.15
N THR A 16 -14.10 -19.01 5.93
CA THR A 16 -15.20 -18.90 6.90
C THR A 16 -15.42 -20.17 7.73
N HIS A 17 -14.68 -21.25 7.46
CA HIS A 17 -14.67 -22.43 8.31
C HIS A 17 -13.90 -22.16 9.59
N GLU A 18 -14.48 -22.48 10.74
CA GLU A 18 -13.80 -22.40 12.04
C GLU A 18 -12.84 -23.60 12.18
N TRP A 19 -11.55 -23.36 12.02
CA TRP A 19 -10.52 -24.40 12.09
C TRP A 19 -10.02 -24.59 13.53
N ASP A 20 -9.81 -25.85 13.94
CA ASP A 20 -9.27 -26.18 15.27
C ASP A 20 -7.80 -25.70 15.47
N ASP A 21 -7.10 -25.33 14.40
CA ASP A 21 -5.70 -24.90 14.37
C ASP A 21 -5.52 -23.43 13.94
N ASP A 22 -6.53 -22.60 14.19
CA ASP A 22 -6.56 -21.18 13.79
C ASP A 22 -6.39 -20.95 12.27
N GLY A 23 -6.57 -22.03 11.48
CA GLY A 23 -6.44 -22.05 10.03
C GLY A 23 -5.02 -22.31 9.53
N ALA A 24 -4.08 -22.73 10.38
CA ALA A 24 -2.69 -22.95 10.01
C ALA A 24 -2.50 -23.97 8.86
N ALA A 25 -3.15 -25.13 8.93
CA ALA A 25 -3.04 -26.15 7.88
C ALA A 25 -3.69 -25.70 6.56
N ALA A 26 -4.73 -24.87 6.64
CA ALA A 26 -5.35 -24.26 5.48
C ALA A 26 -4.44 -23.21 4.84
N GLY A 27 -3.87 -22.30 5.65
CA GLY A 27 -2.98 -21.23 5.21
C GLY A 27 -1.70 -21.74 4.54
N ALA A 28 -1.14 -22.85 5.04
CA ALA A 28 0.00 -23.53 4.43
C ALA A 28 -0.21 -23.94 2.96
N ARG A 29 -1.46 -24.04 2.49
CA ARG A 29 -1.79 -24.34 1.08
C ARG A 29 -1.60 -23.14 0.15
N PHE A 30 -1.41 -21.95 0.67
CA PHE A 30 -1.32 -20.69 -0.08
C PHE A 30 0.09 -20.09 -0.09
N ILE A 31 1.06 -20.66 0.65
CA ILE A 31 2.43 -20.14 0.76
C ILE A 31 3.11 -19.94 -0.60
N TRP A 32 2.87 -20.84 -1.56
CA TRP A 32 3.42 -20.77 -2.92
C TRP A 32 3.02 -19.49 -3.69
N ILE A 33 1.94 -18.81 -3.27
CA ILE A 33 1.52 -17.52 -3.86
C ILE A 33 2.54 -16.43 -3.55
N GLY A 34 3.31 -16.53 -2.45
CA GLY A 34 4.35 -15.56 -2.12
C GLY A 34 5.61 -15.64 -3.00
N GLU A 35 5.68 -16.56 -3.96
CA GLU A 35 6.80 -16.68 -4.88
C GLU A 35 6.74 -15.63 -6.01
N ASP A 36 7.87 -15.32 -6.63
CA ASP A 36 7.97 -14.36 -7.75
C ASP A 36 7.98 -15.10 -9.10
N ASP A 37 6.86 -15.74 -9.43
CA ASP A 37 6.69 -16.41 -10.73
C ASP A 37 5.29 -16.23 -11.34
N GLY A 38 5.12 -16.69 -12.57
CA GLY A 38 3.86 -16.58 -13.29
C GLY A 38 2.71 -17.34 -12.63
N ALA A 39 2.98 -18.47 -11.97
CA ALA A 39 1.94 -19.24 -11.29
C ALA A 39 1.47 -18.51 -10.04
N ALA A 40 2.40 -17.99 -9.23
CA ALA A 40 2.13 -17.20 -8.03
C ALA A 40 1.21 -16.01 -8.34
N ASN A 41 1.49 -15.26 -9.41
CA ASN A 41 0.63 -14.17 -9.88
C ASN A 41 -0.81 -14.63 -10.19
N GLN A 42 -0.97 -15.82 -10.79
CA GLN A 42 -2.27 -16.42 -11.11
C GLN A 42 -3.01 -16.92 -9.85
N GLY A 43 -2.32 -17.16 -8.74
CA GLY A 43 -2.94 -17.44 -7.44
C GLY A 43 -3.26 -16.18 -6.64
N ALA A 44 -2.36 -15.19 -6.68
CA ALA A 44 -2.48 -13.93 -5.96
C ALA A 44 -3.69 -13.12 -6.43
N ALA A 45 -3.90 -12.99 -7.74
CA ALA A 45 -5.01 -12.19 -8.26
C ALA A 45 -6.39 -12.70 -7.79
N PRO A 46 -6.76 -13.99 -7.93
CA PRO A 46 -8.02 -14.51 -7.37
C PRO A 46 -8.14 -14.33 -5.85
N LEU A 47 -7.06 -14.56 -5.09
CA LEU A 47 -7.08 -14.36 -3.64
C LEU A 47 -7.36 -12.89 -3.29
N ALA A 48 -6.68 -11.95 -3.93
CA ALA A 48 -6.93 -10.52 -3.75
C ALA A 48 -8.36 -10.14 -4.13
N GLY A 49 -8.85 -10.60 -5.28
CA GLY A 49 -10.21 -10.36 -5.76
C GLY A 49 -11.29 -10.88 -4.79
N TYR A 50 -11.07 -12.06 -4.21
CA TYR A 50 -11.94 -12.63 -3.19
C TYR A 50 -11.99 -11.75 -1.93
N LEU A 51 -10.83 -11.32 -1.41
CA LEU A 51 -10.75 -10.48 -0.20
C LEU A 51 -11.41 -9.11 -0.41
N ILE A 52 -11.20 -8.49 -1.57
CA ILE A 52 -11.85 -7.22 -1.96
C ILE A 52 -13.38 -7.39 -1.99
N THR A 53 -13.85 -8.40 -2.71
CA THR A 53 -15.28 -8.60 -2.97
C THR A 53 -16.04 -9.00 -1.71
N ASN A 54 -15.40 -9.79 -0.83
CA ASN A 54 -16.04 -10.36 0.35
C ASN A 54 -15.71 -9.60 1.65
N HIS A 55 -14.99 -8.48 1.59
CA HIS A 55 -14.53 -7.74 2.78
C HIS A 55 -15.64 -7.54 3.83
N GLY A 56 -16.84 -7.08 3.42
CA GLY A 56 -17.92 -6.80 4.37
C GLY A 56 -18.39 -8.04 5.13
N ASN A 57 -18.42 -9.19 4.44
CA ASN A 57 -18.75 -10.48 5.07
C ASN A 57 -17.61 -10.95 5.97
N LEU A 58 -16.36 -10.83 5.50
CA LEU A 58 -15.17 -11.23 6.23
C LEU A 58 -14.95 -10.40 7.50
N MET A 59 -15.43 -9.17 7.56
CA MET A 59 -15.36 -8.34 8.78
C MET A 59 -16.49 -8.64 9.78
N ALA A 60 -17.51 -9.43 9.40
CA ALA A 60 -18.71 -9.66 10.20
C ALA A 60 -19.31 -11.07 9.98
N LEU A 61 -18.50 -12.11 10.18
CA LEU A 61 -18.91 -13.50 10.13
C LEU A 61 -19.82 -13.85 11.32
N ASP A 62 -20.87 -14.62 11.04
CA ASP A 62 -21.72 -15.18 12.11
C ASP A 62 -20.91 -16.14 12.98
N SER A 63 -21.01 -15.96 14.29
CA SER A 63 -20.30 -16.75 15.30
C SER A 63 -21.19 -16.99 16.53
N GLY A 64 -20.74 -17.90 17.40
CA GLY A 64 -21.42 -18.21 18.66
C GLY A 64 -22.72 -19.00 18.48
N PHE A 65 -23.41 -19.24 19.60
CA PHE A 65 -24.66 -20.01 19.61
C PHE A 65 -25.73 -19.31 18.74
N LEU A 66 -26.19 -20.02 17.70
CA LEU A 66 -27.15 -19.54 16.69
C LEU A 66 -26.66 -18.40 15.78
N GLY A 67 -25.35 -18.10 15.74
CA GLY A 67 -24.82 -17.05 14.85
C GLY A 67 -25.19 -15.62 15.28
N LEU A 68 -25.46 -15.41 16.57
CA LEU A 68 -25.94 -14.12 17.09
C LEU A 68 -24.82 -13.09 17.33
N THR A 69 -23.56 -13.51 17.27
CA THR A 69 -22.39 -12.63 17.38
C THR A 69 -21.69 -12.49 16.05
N LYS A 70 -21.01 -11.35 15.84
CA LYS A 70 -20.22 -11.08 14.65
C LYS A 70 -18.74 -11.00 15.01
N VAL A 71 -17.90 -11.71 14.27
CA VAL A 71 -16.44 -11.66 14.39
C VAL A 71 -15.81 -11.50 13.02
N ALA A 72 -14.62 -10.90 12.97
CA ALA A 72 -13.85 -10.87 11.73
C ALA A 72 -13.26 -12.26 11.43
N ALA A 73 -13.03 -12.57 10.15
CA ALA A 73 -12.30 -13.76 9.71
C ALA A 73 -10.91 -13.83 10.34
N ALA A 74 -10.28 -12.68 10.53
CA ALA A 74 -9.00 -12.54 11.21
C ALA A 74 -9.05 -12.91 12.70
N GLN A 75 -10.22 -12.81 13.35
CA GLN A 75 -10.42 -13.25 14.72
C GLN A 75 -10.76 -14.74 14.81
N MET A 76 -11.46 -15.26 13.79
CA MET A 76 -11.85 -16.67 13.72
C MET A 76 -10.68 -17.58 13.31
N ASN A 77 -9.90 -17.16 12.32
CA ASN A 77 -8.80 -17.91 11.74
C ASN A 77 -7.54 -17.02 11.59
N PRO A 78 -6.94 -16.57 12.71
CA PRO A 78 -5.86 -15.58 12.67
C PRO A 78 -4.66 -16.08 11.86
N GLN A 79 -4.29 -17.37 11.96
CA GLN A 79 -3.13 -17.87 11.20
C GLN A 79 -3.40 -17.91 9.70
N LEU A 80 -4.62 -18.25 9.27
CA LEU A 80 -4.98 -18.21 7.85
C LEU A 80 -4.87 -16.80 7.27
N VAL A 81 -5.37 -15.79 7.99
CA VAL A 81 -5.31 -14.39 7.52
C VAL A 81 -3.87 -13.88 7.46
N ARG A 82 -3.01 -14.27 8.41
CA ARG A 82 -1.56 -13.97 8.37
C ARG A 82 -0.86 -14.62 7.18
N ASP A 83 -1.22 -15.87 6.87
CA ASP A 83 -0.67 -16.58 5.71
C ASP A 83 -1.12 -15.93 4.39
N TYR A 84 -2.38 -15.47 4.30
CA TYR A 84 -2.86 -14.66 3.17
C TYR A 84 -2.13 -13.33 3.02
N ALA A 85 -1.90 -12.61 4.12
CA ALA A 85 -1.15 -11.35 4.09
C ALA A 85 0.29 -11.58 3.61
N THR A 86 0.95 -12.62 4.13
CA THR A 86 2.31 -13.02 3.73
C THR A 86 2.36 -13.42 2.25
N ALA A 87 1.38 -14.19 1.79
CA ALA A 87 1.26 -14.61 0.40
C ALA A 87 1.05 -13.44 -0.57
N LEU A 88 0.26 -12.44 -0.18
CA LEU A 88 -0.07 -11.29 -1.05
C LEU A 88 0.91 -10.12 -0.94
N ALA A 89 1.71 -10.04 0.13
CA ALA A 89 2.70 -8.98 0.34
C ALA A 89 3.54 -8.62 -0.91
N PRO A 90 4.21 -9.57 -1.61
CA PRO A 90 5.02 -9.23 -2.79
C PRO A 90 4.19 -8.74 -4.00
N HIS A 91 2.88 -8.94 -3.99
CA HIS A 91 1.98 -8.64 -5.10
C HIS A 91 1.18 -7.35 -4.93
N LEU A 92 1.24 -6.69 -3.77
CA LEU A 92 0.41 -5.50 -3.51
C LEU A 92 0.64 -4.37 -4.51
N GLY A 93 1.89 -4.17 -4.97
CA GLY A 93 2.17 -3.21 -6.05
C GLY A 93 1.48 -3.59 -7.37
N GLN A 94 1.38 -4.89 -7.68
CA GLN A 94 0.75 -5.36 -8.92
C GLN A 94 -0.74 -5.01 -9.03
N LEU A 95 -1.40 -4.80 -7.89
CA LEU A 95 -2.81 -4.42 -7.82
C LEU A 95 -3.10 -3.00 -8.32
N VAL A 96 -2.12 -2.10 -8.29
CA VAL A 96 -2.31 -0.68 -8.65
C VAL A 96 -1.52 -0.27 -9.89
N GLY A 97 -0.20 -0.43 -9.88
CA GLY A 97 0.71 0.15 -10.87
C GLY A 97 1.62 -0.88 -11.54
N GLY A 98 1.45 -2.16 -11.23
CA GLY A 98 2.29 -3.22 -11.80
C GLY A 98 2.02 -3.47 -13.28
N ARG A 99 2.64 -4.52 -13.82
CA ARG A 99 2.57 -4.86 -15.25
C ARG A 99 2.13 -6.30 -15.51
N GLN A 100 1.90 -7.07 -14.46
CA GLN A 100 1.48 -8.47 -14.58
C GLN A 100 0.02 -8.57 -15.02
N SER A 101 -0.22 -9.22 -16.16
CA SER A 101 -1.55 -9.30 -16.79
C SER A 101 -2.59 -10.04 -15.95
N ALA A 102 -2.14 -10.91 -15.03
CA ALA A 102 -3.02 -11.59 -14.06
C ALA A 102 -3.84 -10.60 -13.21
N PHE A 103 -3.34 -9.37 -13.03
CA PHE A 103 -3.98 -8.32 -12.23
C PHE A 103 -4.72 -7.27 -13.07
N ASP A 104 -4.81 -7.42 -14.40
CA ASP A 104 -5.43 -6.40 -15.28
C ASP A 104 -6.88 -6.06 -14.85
N SER A 105 -7.69 -7.10 -14.56
CA SER A 105 -9.07 -6.90 -14.11
C SER A 105 -9.17 -6.22 -12.74
N LEU A 106 -8.25 -6.53 -11.83
CA LEU A 106 -8.20 -5.90 -10.51
C LEU A 106 -7.76 -4.44 -10.60
N ARG A 107 -6.76 -4.13 -11.44
CA ARG A 107 -6.34 -2.76 -11.71
C ARG A 107 -7.48 -1.94 -12.32
N ALA A 108 -8.25 -2.52 -13.25
CA ALA A 108 -9.45 -1.88 -13.79
C ALA A 108 -10.50 -1.64 -12.69
N GLN A 109 -10.76 -2.64 -11.83
CA GLN A 109 -11.66 -2.50 -10.70
C GLN A 109 -11.21 -1.39 -9.73
N MET A 110 -9.91 -1.29 -9.41
CA MET A 110 -9.38 -0.26 -8.51
C MET A 110 -9.37 1.14 -9.13
N ALA A 111 -9.30 1.23 -10.47
CA ALA A 111 -9.47 2.49 -11.17
C ALA A 111 -10.91 3.00 -11.08
N ASP A 112 -11.89 2.09 -11.10
CA ASP A 112 -13.33 2.41 -10.99
C ASP A 112 -13.78 2.60 -9.52
N ASP A 113 -13.22 1.82 -8.59
CA ASP A 113 -13.46 1.88 -7.15
C ASP A 113 -12.13 1.97 -6.38
N PRO A 114 -11.64 3.20 -6.08
CA PRO A 114 -10.42 3.41 -5.32
C PRO A 114 -10.43 2.79 -3.90
N LEU A 115 -11.60 2.49 -3.34
CA LEU A 115 -11.73 1.89 -2.00
C LEU A 115 -11.48 0.38 -2.01
N ALA A 116 -11.43 -0.26 -3.18
CA ALA A 116 -11.22 -1.70 -3.29
C ALA A 116 -9.93 -2.17 -2.60
N LEU A 117 -8.81 -1.46 -2.80
CA LEU A 117 -7.54 -1.80 -2.16
C LEU A 117 -7.62 -1.66 -0.63
N ARG A 118 -8.28 -0.59 -0.13
CA ARG A 118 -8.50 -0.40 1.30
C ARG A 118 -9.33 -1.54 1.88
N ASN A 119 -10.38 -1.99 1.18
CA ASN A 119 -11.23 -3.08 1.64
C ASN A 119 -10.43 -4.38 1.83
N LEU A 120 -9.50 -4.69 0.92
CA LEU A 120 -8.56 -5.80 1.09
C LEU A 120 -7.68 -5.62 2.33
N LEU A 121 -7.05 -4.45 2.48
CA LEU A 121 -6.17 -4.18 3.61
C LEU A 121 -6.93 -4.20 4.95
N SER A 122 -8.18 -3.77 4.99
CA SER A 122 -9.02 -3.85 6.20
C SER A 122 -9.20 -5.28 6.71
N VAL A 123 -9.26 -6.28 5.82
CA VAL A 123 -9.32 -7.70 6.22
C VAL A 123 -8.05 -8.11 6.95
N PHE A 124 -6.88 -7.64 6.49
CA PHE A 124 -5.61 -7.92 7.14
C PHE A 124 -5.44 -7.16 8.45
N VAL A 125 -5.80 -5.87 8.47
CA VAL A 125 -5.65 -5.01 9.67
C VAL A 125 -6.49 -5.50 10.85
N ALA A 126 -7.55 -6.28 10.59
CA ALA A 126 -8.32 -6.93 11.65
C ALA A 126 -7.50 -7.94 12.50
N ASP A 127 -6.34 -8.42 12.02
CA ASP A 127 -5.31 -9.08 12.83
C ASP A 127 -4.02 -8.22 12.84
N PRO A 128 -3.47 -7.83 14.01
CA PRO A 128 -2.32 -6.92 14.05
C PRO A 128 -1.04 -7.43 13.35
N GLU A 129 -0.81 -8.74 13.26
CA GLU A 129 0.38 -9.29 12.59
C GLU A 129 0.20 -9.31 11.07
N ALA A 130 -0.97 -9.71 10.59
CA ALA A 130 -1.34 -9.63 9.18
C ALA A 130 -1.36 -8.18 8.69
N GLY A 131 -1.92 -7.27 9.49
CA GLY A 131 -1.94 -5.84 9.24
C GLY A 131 -0.54 -5.25 9.07
N ARG A 132 0.39 -5.53 10.00
CA ARG A 132 1.78 -5.06 9.89
C ARG A 132 2.45 -5.55 8.62
N THR A 133 2.31 -6.85 8.33
CA THR A 133 2.85 -7.46 7.11
C THR A 133 2.35 -6.74 5.85
N ALA A 134 1.04 -6.47 5.77
CA ALA A 134 0.45 -5.82 4.61
C ALA A 134 0.83 -4.33 4.49
N VAL A 135 0.88 -3.60 5.61
CA VAL A 135 1.29 -2.19 5.63
C VAL A 135 2.77 -2.02 5.26
N GLU A 136 3.65 -2.85 5.83
CA GLU A 136 5.08 -2.85 5.48
C GLU A 136 5.29 -3.16 3.99
N ALA A 137 4.57 -4.14 3.44
CA ALA A 137 4.61 -4.45 2.02
C ALA A 137 4.07 -3.30 1.14
N SER A 138 3.02 -2.62 1.60
CA SER A 138 2.47 -1.44 0.91
C SER A 138 3.46 -0.28 0.89
N HIS A 139 4.14 -0.03 2.01
CA HIS A 139 5.21 0.97 2.09
C HIS A 139 6.37 0.60 1.15
N ALA A 140 6.86 -0.64 1.20
CA ALA A 140 7.93 -1.10 0.32
C ALA A 140 7.58 -0.96 -1.17
N ALA A 141 6.33 -1.27 -1.56
CA ALA A 141 5.86 -1.08 -2.92
C ALA A 141 5.75 0.41 -3.30
N THR A 142 5.30 1.27 -2.38
CA THR A 142 5.30 2.73 -2.58
C THR A 142 6.70 3.27 -2.84
N GLU A 143 7.70 2.86 -2.04
CA GLU A 143 9.08 3.29 -2.24
C GLU A 143 9.59 2.93 -3.64
N GLN A 144 9.29 1.73 -4.13
CA GLN A 144 9.64 1.31 -5.49
C GLN A 144 8.98 2.18 -6.56
N TYR A 145 7.73 2.59 -6.36
CA TYR A 145 7.04 3.50 -7.28
C TYR A 145 7.61 4.91 -7.27
N GLU A 146 7.99 5.43 -6.11
CA GLU A 146 8.63 6.75 -6.01
C GLU A 146 10.01 6.77 -6.67
N GLU A 147 10.78 5.68 -6.52
CA GLU A 147 12.03 5.47 -7.25
C GLU A 147 11.80 5.40 -8.77
N ALA A 148 10.80 4.62 -9.20
CA ALA A 148 10.44 4.52 -10.61
C ALA A 148 10.01 5.87 -11.20
N ALA A 149 9.25 6.66 -10.44
CA ALA A 149 8.84 8.00 -10.85
C ALA A 149 10.05 8.94 -11.03
N ALA A 150 10.99 8.92 -10.09
CA ALA A 150 12.20 9.73 -10.16
C ALA A 150 13.15 9.30 -11.30
N ALA A 151 13.12 8.02 -11.69
CA ALA A 151 13.90 7.49 -12.81
C ALA A 151 13.28 7.77 -14.18
N ALA A 152 11.96 7.96 -14.25
CA ALA A 152 11.24 8.31 -15.47
C ALA A 152 11.44 9.79 -15.85
N PRO A 153 11.25 10.18 -17.13
CA PRO A 153 11.22 11.58 -17.49
C PRO A 153 10.16 12.34 -16.66
N PRO A 154 10.48 13.54 -16.15
CA PRO A 154 9.53 14.31 -15.35
C PRO A 154 8.22 14.58 -16.11
N ASP A 155 7.09 14.58 -15.39
CA ASP A 155 5.71 14.70 -15.87
C ASP A 155 5.33 13.75 -17.02
N SER A 156 6.12 12.71 -17.28
CA SER A 156 5.71 11.64 -18.20
C SER A 156 4.56 10.83 -17.60
N ASP A 157 3.74 10.24 -18.48
CA ASP A 157 2.67 9.32 -18.07
C ASP A 157 3.18 8.21 -17.13
N GLU A 158 4.44 7.75 -17.31
CA GLU A 158 5.07 6.76 -16.45
C GLU A 158 5.36 7.30 -15.04
N SER A 159 5.92 8.51 -14.94
CA SER A 159 6.19 9.16 -13.65
C SER A 159 4.89 9.44 -12.88
N VAL A 160 3.89 9.99 -13.57
CA VAL A 160 2.58 10.30 -13.00
C VAL A 160 1.87 9.01 -12.56
N ALA A 161 1.88 7.95 -13.37
CA ALA A 161 1.28 6.67 -13.01
C ALA A 161 1.95 6.02 -11.80
N ALA A 162 3.28 6.10 -11.71
CA ALA A 162 4.02 5.58 -10.57
C ALA A 162 3.67 6.33 -9.26
N LEU A 163 3.67 7.66 -9.28
CA LEU A 163 3.27 8.45 -8.10
C LEU A 163 1.79 8.26 -7.74
N LYS A 164 0.90 8.08 -8.73
CA LYS A 164 -0.49 7.69 -8.48
C LYS A 164 -0.58 6.35 -7.74
N ALA A 165 0.17 5.33 -8.17
CA ALA A 165 0.20 4.02 -7.54
C ALA A 165 0.74 4.07 -6.09
N ALA A 166 1.81 4.83 -5.85
CA ALA A 166 2.35 5.12 -4.52
C ALA A 166 1.30 5.76 -3.60
N GLY A 167 0.58 6.77 -4.11
CA GLY A 167 -0.50 7.43 -3.39
C GLY A 167 -1.64 6.47 -3.05
N SER A 168 -2.08 5.64 -4.00
CA SER A 168 -3.13 4.64 -3.78
C SER A 168 -2.77 3.64 -2.67
N LEU A 169 -1.54 3.11 -2.66
CA LEU A 169 -1.09 2.16 -1.64
C LEU A 169 -1.08 2.77 -0.24
N LEU A 170 -0.43 3.92 -0.07
CA LEU A 170 -0.37 4.59 1.23
C LEU A 170 -1.74 5.08 1.70
N GLY A 171 -2.55 5.61 0.79
CA GLY A 171 -3.92 6.03 1.10
C GLY A 171 -4.76 4.87 1.58
N ALA A 172 -4.76 3.74 0.86
CA ALA A 172 -5.49 2.55 1.25
C ALA A 172 -5.02 1.98 2.60
N ALA A 173 -3.71 1.93 2.83
CA ALA A 173 -3.15 1.51 4.12
C ALA A 173 -3.61 2.43 5.26
N TYR A 174 -3.49 3.75 5.07
CA TYR A 174 -3.92 4.74 6.06
C TYR A 174 -5.41 4.60 6.39
N GLY A 175 -6.25 4.53 5.35
CA GLY A 175 -7.70 4.36 5.52
C GLY A 175 -8.07 3.07 6.25
N ALA A 176 -7.38 1.96 5.99
CA ALA A 176 -7.62 0.69 6.67
C ALA A 176 -7.25 0.76 8.15
N ILE A 177 -6.12 1.40 8.50
CA ILE A 177 -5.68 1.62 9.88
C ILE A 177 -6.66 2.50 10.64
N GLU A 178 -7.06 3.64 10.06
CA GLU A 178 -7.99 4.59 10.68
C GLU A 178 -9.38 3.95 10.94
N LEU A 179 -9.90 3.16 9.99
CA LEU A 179 -11.18 2.47 10.16
C LEU A 179 -11.14 1.39 11.23
N ALA A 180 -9.98 0.78 11.45
CA ALA A 180 -9.80 -0.28 12.43
C ALA A 180 -9.40 0.24 13.83
N ASP A 181 -9.15 1.55 13.98
CA ASP A 181 -8.57 2.15 15.20
C ASP A 181 -7.28 1.42 15.63
N SER A 182 -6.43 1.11 14.65
CA SER A 182 -5.22 0.30 14.82
C SER A 182 -3.99 1.16 15.15
N ASP A 183 -3.04 0.60 15.91
CA ASP A 183 -1.79 1.25 16.30
C ASP A 183 -0.64 1.05 15.31
N ILE A 184 -0.91 0.38 14.18
CA ILE A 184 0.10 0.11 13.15
C ILE A 184 0.55 1.45 12.54
N PRO A 185 1.85 1.76 12.53
CA PRO A 185 2.34 3.04 12.04
C PRO A 185 2.10 3.22 10.53
N THR A 186 1.24 4.17 10.17
CA THR A 186 1.02 4.60 8.78
C THR A 186 0.95 6.13 8.73
N PRO A 187 1.69 6.79 7.82
CA PRO A 187 1.69 8.24 7.75
C PRO A 187 0.33 8.78 7.28
N SER A 188 -0.13 9.89 7.87
CA SER A 188 -1.23 10.67 7.30
C SER A 188 -0.78 11.40 6.02
N SER A 189 -1.72 12.01 5.30
CA SER A 189 -1.45 12.59 3.98
C SER A 189 -0.27 13.58 3.95
N GLY A 190 -0.17 14.49 4.93
CA GLY A 190 0.90 15.49 5.01
C GLY A 190 2.30 14.87 5.17
N PRO A 191 2.52 14.03 6.19
CA PRO A 191 3.75 13.24 6.33
C PRO A 191 4.06 12.39 5.10
N ALA A 192 3.09 11.69 4.52
CA ALA A 192 3.28 10.86 3.33
C ALA A 192 3.78 11.68 2.13
N THR A 193 3.15 12.82 1.84
CA THR A 193 3.63 13.74 0.78
C THR A 193 5.04 14.28 1.07
N SER A 194 5.36 14.53 2.35
CA SER A 194 6.69 15.01 2.74
C SER A 194 7.77 13.95 2.55
N GLU A 195 7.49 12.71 2.91
CA GLU A 195 8.39 11.56 2.72
C GLU A 195 8.62 11.26 1.23
N MET A 196 7.55 11.26 0.43
CA MET A 196 7.63 11.13 -1.02
C MET A 196 8.53 12.21 -1.63
N ALA A 197 8.34 13.48 -1.22
CA ALA A 197 9.16 14.59 -1.72
C ALA A 197 10.64 14.43 -1.34
N VAL A 198 10.96 13.93 -0.14
CA VAL A 198 12.33 13.61 0.28
C VAL A 198 12.93 12.53 -0.61
N ARG A 199 12.21 11.44 -0.88
CA ARG A 199 12.72 10.30 -1.66
C ARG A 199 13.00 10.70 -3.11
N VAL A 200 12.02 11.33 -3.77
CA VAL A 200 12.20 11.84 -5.14
C VAL A 200 13.34 12.86 -5.21
N ALA A 201 13.38 13.83 -4.29
CA ALA A 201 14.45 14.83 -4.29
C ALA A 201 15.84 14.22 -4.03
N THR A 202 15.93 13.20 -3.16
CA THR A 202 17.20 12.50 -2.88
C THR A 202 17.81 11.89 -4.14
N ILE A 203 16.97 11.42 -5.07
CA ILE A 203 17.40 10.83 -6.35
C ILE A 203 17.79 11.93 -7.36
N LEU A 204 17.04 13.02 -7.41
CA LEU A 204 17.25 14.09 -8.41
C LEU A 204 18.43 15.02 -8.07
N VAL A 205 18.62 15.35 -6.79
CA VAL A 205 19.60 16.35 -6.33
C VAL A 205 21.04 16.07 -6.78
N PRO A 206 21.56 14.83 -6.77
CA PRO A 206 22.92 14.56 -7.24
C PRO A 206 23.17 14.97 -8.70
N ALA A 207 22.14 14.90 -9.56
CA ALA A 207 22.24 15.28 -10.97
C ALA A 207 22.00 16.78 -11.18
N ASP A 208 21.11 17.39 -10.38
CA ASP A 208 20.77 18.80 -10.48
C ASP A 208 20.40 19.37 -9.09
N PRO A 209 21.38 19.81 -8.30
CA PRO A 209 21.13 20.24 -6.93
C PRO A 209 20.36 21.56 -6.80
N ASN A 210 19.91 22.17 -7.92
CA ASN A 210 19.25 23.49 -8.01
C ASN A 210 19.70 24.48 -6.92
N PRO A 211 20.75 25.29 -7.19
CA PRO A 211 21.44 26.06 -6.16
C PRO A 211 20.56 27.10 -5.43
N ALA A 212 19.37 27.42 -5.96
CA ALA A 212 18.47 28.41 -5.38
C ALA A 212 17.50 27.84 -4.33
N ILE A 213 17.08 26.57 -4.43
CA ILE A 213 15.98 26.02 -3.60
C ILE A 213 16.53 25.13 -2.48
N VAL A 214 17.33 24.13 -2.84
CA VAL A 214 17.73 23.06 -1.89
C VAL A 214 19.19 23.10 -1.50
N SER A 215 19.99 24.01 -2.04
CA SER A 215 21.46 24.08 -1.82
C SER A 215 21.89 24.08 -0.35
N LYS A 216 21.14 24.77 0.52
CA LYS A 216 21.38 24.80 1.97
C LYS A 216 21.21 23.44 2.66
N TYR A 217 20.55 22.49 2.00
CA TYR A 217 20.35 21.12 2.47
C TYR A 217 21.20 20.11 1.70
N VAL A 218 22.14 20.56 0.85
CA VAL A 218 23.03 19.67 0.10
C VAL A 218 24.40 19.64 0.77
N GLN A 219 24.84 18.44 1.13
CA GLN A 219 26.17 18.17 1.69
C GLN A 219 26.85 17.09 0.85
N ASP A 220 28.09 17.35 0.41
CA ASP A 220 28.88 16.42 -0.40
C ASP A 220 28.14 15.93 -1.67
N GLY A 221 27.36 16.83 -2.29
CA GLY A 221 26.57 16.54 -3.49
C GLY A 221 25.32 15.69 -3.25
N ARG A 222 24.93 15.47 -1.99
CA ARG A 222 23.75 14.70 -1.60
C ARG A 222 22.80 15.54 -0.78
N LEU A 223 21.50 15.27 -0.91
CA LEU A 223 20.49 15.85 -0.04
C LEU A 223 20.69 15.31 1.40
N MET A 224 20.65 16.21 2.38
CA MET A 224 20.63 15.85 3.79
C MET A 224 19.32 15.11 4.12
N SER A 225 19.41 14.05 4.92
CA SER A 225 18.22 13.36 5.44
C SER A 225 17.42 14.26 6.40
N PRO A 226 16.12 13.97 6.64
CA PRO A 226 15.33 14.70 7.62
C PRO A 226 16.01 14.81 8.99
N ALA A 227 16.58 13.71 9.49
CA ALA A 227 17.31 13.70 10.76
C ALA A 227 18.58 14.57 10.73
N ALA A 228 19.31 14.62 9.61
CA ALA A 228 20.48 15.48 9.47
C ALA A 228 20.09 16.96 9.46
N VAL A 229 18.97 17.31 8.80
CA VAL A 229 18.42 18.67 8.80
C VAL A 229 17.97 19.07 10.20
N GLU A 230 17.24 18.20 10.90
CA GLU A 230 16.78 18.46 12.28
C GLU A 230 17.95 18.68 13.26
N ASN A 231 19.04 17.94 13.09
CA ASN A 231 20.24 18.11 13.93
C ASN A 231 21.06 19.37 13.60
N THR A 232 20.95 19.88 12.37
CA THR A 232 21.76 21.01 11.88
C THR A 232 21.02 22.34 11.98
N PHE A 233 19.70 22.32 11.83
CA PHE A 233 18.85 23.50 11.76
C PHE A 233 17.80 23.48 12.88
N SER A 234 17.16 24.62 13.16
CA SER A 234 16.10 24.70 14.18
C SER A 234 14.87 23.83 13.81
N ILE A 235 14.05 23.41 14.78
CA ILE A 235 12.81 22.64 14.50
C ILE A 235 11.85 23.33 13.51
N ASN A 236 11.81 24.66 13.50
CA ASN A 236 11.03 25.44 12.55
C ASN A 236 11.53 25.30 11.10
N ALA A 237 12.77 24.86 10.91
CA ALA A 237 13.36 24.61 9.61
C ALA A 237 12.83 23.33 8.95
N MET A 238 12.29 22.36 9.71
CA MET A 238 11.76 21.11 9.12
C MET A 238 10.55 21.37 8.23
N ARG A 239 9.64 22.26 8.64
CA ARG A 239 8.51 22.65 7.79
C ARG A 239 9.00 23.33 6.50
N THR A 240 9.97 24.24 6.61
CA THR A 240 10.56 24.90 5.45
C THR A 240 11.30 23.92 4.55
N TYR A 241 12.00 22.93 5.12
CA TYR A 241 12.67 21.87 4.38
C TYR A 241 11.69 21.10 3.50
N TYR A 242 10.60 20.58 4.07
CA TYR A 242 9.61 19.85 3.27
C TYR A 242 8.96 20.72 2.19
N LEU A 243 8.64 21.98 2.49
CA LEU A 243 8.11 22.91 1.50
C LEU A 243 9.11 23.23 0.38
N ASP A 244 10.38 23.41 0.72
CA ASP A 244 11.46 23.63 -0.25
C ASP A 244 11.65 22.40 -1.15
N LEU A 245 11.54 21.18 -0.60
CA LEU A 245 11.62 19.94 -1.37
C LEU A 245 10.42 19.76 -2.31
N GLN A 246 9.20 20.01 -1.83
CA GLN A 246 8.00 19.98 -2.67
C GLN A 246 8.08 21.02 -3.80
N ASN A 247 8.54 22.23 -3.48
CA ASN A 247 8.80 23.26 -4.49
C ASN A 247 9.88 22.81 -5.49
N TYR A 248 10.98 22.24 -4.98
CA TYR A 248 12.07 21.74 -5.83
C TYR A 248 11.57 20.69 -6.82
N ILE A 249 10.90 19.63 -6.37
CA ILE A 249 10.39 18.60 -7.28
C ILE A 249 9.34 19.17 -8.25
N GLY A 250 8.49 20.11 -7.80
CA GLY A 250 7.57 20.85 -8.67
C GLY A 250 8.30 21.57 -9.80
N THR A 251 9.39 22.30 -9.51
CA THR A 251 10.23 22.94 -10.54
C THR A 251 10.97 21.97 -11.45
N LYS A 252 11.04 20.68 -11.09
CA LYS A 252 11.61 19.62 -11.92
C LYS A 252 10.59 18.94 -12.83
N GLY A 253 9.32 19.36 -12.79
CA GLY A 253 8.26 18.72 -13.54
C GLY A 253 7.72 17.47 -12.83
N PHE A 254 7.42 17.59 -11.55
CA PHE A 254 6.68 16.56 -10.80
C PHE A 254 5.38 17.13 -10.23
N GLU A 255 4.89 18.27 -10.76
CA GLU A 255 3.68 18.90 -10.25
C GLU A 255 2.46 17.99 -10.49
N ASP A 256 2.31 17.45 -11.70
CA ASP A 256 1.21 16.55 -12.05
C ASP A 256 1.32 15.23 -11.27
N GLY A 257 2.54 14.71 -11.12
CA GLY A 257 2.82 13.52 -10.32
C GLY A 257 2.47 13.70 -8.83
N ASN A 258 2.83 14.83 -8.23
CA ASN A 258 2.52 15.15 -6.84
C ASN A 258 1.01 15.32 -6.63
N ASN A 259 0.33 15.97 -7.56
CA ASN A 259 -1.13 16.10 -7.55
C ASN A 259 -1.81 14.72 -7.68
N ALA A 260 -1.30 13.85 -8.56
CA ALA A 260 -1.81 12.50 -8.75
C ALA A 260 -1.60 11.62 -7.50
N PHE A 261 -0.43 11.71 -6.84
CA PHE A 261 -0.18 11.06 -5.56
C PHE A 261 -1.21 11.48 -4.51
N PHE A 262 -1.38 12.79 -4.31
CA PHE A 262 -2.27 13.32 -3.28
C PHE A 262 -3.74 12.95 -3.54
N ALA A 263 -4.18 13.06 -4.79
CA ALA A 263 -5.53 12.66 -5.18
C ALA A 263 -5.76 11.16 -4.92
N ALA A 264 -4.84 10.31 -5.37
CA ALA A 264 -4.93 8.86 -5.17
C ALA A 264 -4.89 8.46 -3.70
N PHE A 265 -4.07 9.12 -2.88
CA PHE A 265 -4.04 8.94 -1.43
C PHE A 265 -5.41 9.20 -0.83
N LYS A 266 -5.98 10.36 -1.12
CA LYS A 266 -7.28 10.76 -0.59
C LYS A 266 -8.40 9.83 -1.01
N ASP A 267 -8.45 9.50 -2.29
CA ASP A 267 -9.51 8.66 -2.87
C ASP A 267 -9.45 7.24 -2.30
N SER A 268 -8.25 6.69 -2.12
CA SER A 268 -8.05 5.32 -1.62
C SER A 268 -8.20 5.22 -0.10
N ALA A 269 -7.91 6.29 0.64
CA ALA A 269 -8.11 6.33 2.09
C ALA A 269 -9.60 6.28 2.46
N GLY A 270 -10.43 7.08 1.78
CA GLY A 270 -11.88 7.11 2.01
C GLY A 270 -12.26 7.44 3.46
N VAL A 271 -11.39 8.18 4.17
CA VAL A 271 -11.60 8.74 5.51
C VAL A 271 -11.23 10.23 5.49
N PRO A 272 -11.77 11.06 6.40
CA PRO A 272 -11.35 12.45 6.52
C PRO A 272 -9.83 12.56 6.76
N LEU A 273 -9.18 13.49 6.05
CA LEU A 273 -7.74 13.79 6.14
C LEU A 273 -7.48 15.00 7.05
#